data_AF-A0AAJ2A4A8-F1
#
_entry.id   AF-A0AAJ2A4A8-F1
#
_cell.length_a   1.000
_cell.length_b   1.000
_cell.length_c   1.000
_cell.angle_alpha   90.00
_cell.angle_beta   90.00
_cell.angle_gamma   90.00
#
_symmetry.space_group_name_H-M   'P 1'
#
loop_
_entity.id
_entity.type
_entity.pdbx_description
1 polymer ?
#
loop_
_entity_poly.entity_id
_entity_poly.type
_entity_poly.pdbx_seq_one_letter_code
_entity_poly.pdbx_strand_id
1 'polypeptide(L)'
;MKPIELSFEFFPPKTQEGVDKLRASRAQLKTLAPKFVSVTFGAGGSTQQGTLDTVLEMAAEGFEAAPHLSCIGSSKDSLRAILSQYREHGIRHIVALRGDLPSGMGEVGELRYASELVAFVRQEHGDWFNIEVAAYPEFHPQSRSPRADLENFARKVKAGANSAITQYFFNADAYFEFVDEAKKLGVDVPIVPGIMPITNFTQLMRFSEMCGAEVPKWIARRLESYGDDRESIREFGVDVVTGLCQRLIDGGAPGLHFYTLNGAWASKTVCERLGVKSV
;
A
#
# COMPACT_ATOMS: atom_id res chain seq x y z
N MET A 1 20.28 -3.46 -15.98
CA MET A 1 18.97 -3.70 -15.35
C MET A 1 18.05 -2.55 -15.71
N LYS A 2 16.75 -2.82 -15.92
CA LYS A 2 15.76 -1.72 -16.02
C LYS A 2 15.72 -1.00 -14.67
N PRO A 3 15.51 0.33 -14.63
CA PRO A 3 15.29 1.05 -13.38
C PRO A 3 14.10 0.44 -12.64
N ILE A 4 14.25 0.20 -11.34
CA ILE A 4 13.18 -0.34 -10.49
C ILE A 4 12.24 0.83 -10.17
N GLU A 5 10.96 0.70 -10.50
CA GLU A 5 9.96 1.70 -10.08
C GLU A 5 9.71 1.58 -8.57
N LEU A 6 9.78 2.71 -7.86
CA LEU A 6 9.57 2.76 -6.41
C LEU A 6 8.34 3.60 -6.07
N SER A 7 7.63 3.20 -5.04
CA SER A 7 6.59 4.01 -4.41
C SER A 7 6.58 3.81 -2.90
N PHE A 8 6.09 4.80 -2.16
CA PHE A 8 6.14 4.82 -0.69
C PHE A 8 4.79 5.22 -0.11
N GLU A 9 4.32 4.45 0.87
CA GLU A 9 3.09 4.76 1.61
C GLU A 9 3.39 5.45 2.94
N PHE A 10 2.61 6.47 3.24
CA PHE A 10 2.60 7.23 4.49
C PHE A 10 1.19 7.28 5.08
N PHE A 11 1.08 7.69 6.33
CA PHE A 11 -0.21 7.94 6.99
C PHE A 11 -0.27 9.33 7.62
N PRO A 12 -1.46 9.96 7.69
CA PRO A 12 -1.62 11.27 8.32
C PRO A 12 -1.21 11.24 9.81
N PRO A 13 -0.22 12.05 10.24
CA PRO A 13 0.19 12.12 11.63
C PRO A 13 -0.87 12.83 12.47
N LYS A 14 -0.94 12.46 13.76
CA LYS A 14 -1.91 13.04 14.73
C LYS A 14 -1.31 14.14 15.61
N THR A 15 0.01 14.33 15.56
CA THR A 15 0.75 15.28 16.40
C THR A 15 1.70 16.11 15.56
N GLN A 16 2.05 17.31 16.03
CA GLN A 16 3.00 18.19 15.34
C GLN A 16 4.38 17.52 15.18
N GLU A 17 4.88 16.83 16.21
CA GLU A 17 6.10 16.05 16.12
C GLU A 17 6.04 14.98 15.01
N GLY A 18 4.87 14.33 14.87
CA GLY A 18 4.63 13.37 13.79
C GLY A 18 4.64 14.01 12.41
N VAL A 19 4.11 15.24 12.27
CA VAL A 19 4.18 16.03 11.03
C VAL A 19 5.63 16.30 10.65
N ASP A 20 6.43 16.79 11.60
CA ASP A 20 7.83 17.14 11.33
C ASP A 20 8.67 15.90 10.99
N LYS A 21 8.43 14.78 11.69
CA LYS A 21 9.06 13.49 11.38
C LYS A 21 8.67 12.96 10.00
N LEU A 22 7.39 13.11 9.61
CA LEU A 22 6.91 12.70 8.31
C LEU A 22 7.58 13.53 7.19
N ARG A 23 7.66 14.85 7.34
CA ARG A 23 8.38 15.74 6.40
C ARG A 23 9.84 15.33 6.24
N ALA A 24 10.54 15.09 7.36
CA ALA A 24 11.93 14.64 7.33
C ALA A 24 12.10 13.29 6.63
N SER A 25 11.14 12.37 6.79
CA SER A 25 11.16 11.06 6.14
C SER A 25 10.90 11.15 4.64
N ARG A 26 9.91 11.96 4.23
CA ARG A 26 9.64 12.22 2.81
C ARG A 26 10.82 12.85 2.10
N ALA A 27 11.46 13.86 2.71
CA ALA A 27 12.63 14.51 2.12
C ALA A 27 13.77 13.50 1.84
N GLN A 28 14.01 12.56 2.74
CA GLN A 28 14.99 11.49 2.54
C GLN A 28 14.59 10.54 1.41
N LEU A 29 13.33 10.10 1.37
CA LEU A 29 12.84 9.16 0.36
C LEU A 29 12.66 9.81 -1.02
N LYS A 30 12.49 11.13 -1.09
CA LYS A 30 12.43 11.89 -2.35
C LYS A 30 13.70 11.72 -3.18
N THR A 31 14.86 11.58 -2.51
CA THR A 31 16.14 11.34 -3.18
C THR A 31 16.15 10.04 -3.98
N LEU A 32 15.25 9.09 -3.70
CA LEU A 32 15.11 7.85 -4.46
C LEU A 32 14.20 8.00 -5.70
N ALA A 33 13.76 9.22 -6.01
CA ALA A 33 12.89 9.55 -7.14
C ALA A 33 11.68 8.60 -7.30
N PRO A 34 10.82 8.46 -6.26
CA PRO A 34 9.66 7.58 -6.35
C PRO A 34 8.74 8.00 -7.49
N LYS A 35 8.12 7.00 -8.14
CA LYS A 35 7.07 7.18 -9.14
C LYS A 35 5.87 7.91 -8.54
N PHE A 36 5.45 7.51 -7.35
CA PHE A 36 4.40 8.17 -6.58
C PHE A 36 4.56 7.88 -5.08
N VAL A 37 3.83 8.63 -4.26
CA VAL A 37 3.68 8.37 -2.84
C VAL A 37 2.19 8.24 -2.51
N SER A 38 1.82 7.29 -1.65
CA SER A 38 0.44 7.14 -1.21
C SER A 38 0.24 7.62 0.22
N VAL A 39 -0.98 8.07 0.52
CA VAL A 39 -1.37 8.50 1.87
C VAL A 39 -2.61 7.75 2.30
N THR A 40 -2.52 7.03 3.42
CA THR A 40 -3.62 6.21 3.92
C THR A 40 -4.82 7.04 4.35
N PHE A 41 -5.99 6.40 4.28
CA PHE A 41 -7.27 6.96 4.63
C PHE A 41 -7.86 6.17 5.80
N GLY A 42 -8.12 6.85 6.91
CA GLY A 42 -8.59 6.23 8.14
C GLY A 42 -9.96 5.57 7.98
N ALA A 43 -10.21 4.53 8.77
CA ALA A 43 -11.49 3.82 8.78
C ALA A 43 -12.66 4.80 8.97
N GLY A 44 -13.71 4.61 8.15
CA GLY A 44 -14.93 5.44 8.15
C GLY A 44 -14.71 6.94 7.91
N GLY A 45 -13.60 7.35 7.27
CA GLY A 45 -13.32 8.77 6.99
C GLY A 45 -12.78 9.57 8.17
N SER A 46 -12.43 8.91 9.27
CA SER A 46 -11.95 9.56 10.50
C SER A 46 -10.71 10.46 10.32
N THR A 47 -9.93 10.26 9.27
CA THR A 47 -8.75 11.07 8.94
C THR A 47 -8.83 11.70 7.55
N GLN A 48 -10.04 11.88 6.99
CA GLN A 48 -10.23 12.41 5.64
C GLN A 48 -9.49 13.75 5.44
N GLN A 49 -9.66 14.70 6.36
CA GLN A 49 -8.99 16.00 6.28
C GLN A 49 -7.47 15.86 6.36
N GLY A 50 -6.96 15.08 7.33
CA GLY A 50 -5.52 14.85 7.46
C GLY A 50 -4.91 14.16 6.24
N THR A 51 -5.67 13.31 5.55
CA THR A 51 -5.26 12.68 4.28
C THR A 51 -5.13 13.74 3.20
N LEU A 52 -6.17 14.58 3.01
CA LEU A 52 -6.16 15.67 2.05
C LEU A 52 -4.99 16.63 2.30
N ASP A 53 -4.85 17.14 3.53
CA ASP A 53 -3.79 18.10 3.88
C ASP A 53 -2.39 17.53 3.58
N THR A 54 -2.16 16.27 3.96
CA THR A 54 -0.89 15.58 3.71
C THR A 54 -0.63 15.40 2.21
N VAL A 55 -1.64 15.03 1.43
CA VAL A 55 -1.54 14.86 -0.03
C VAL A 55 -1.25 16.18 -0.74
N LEU A 56 -1.91 17.26 -0.35
CA LEU A 56 -1.69 18.58 -0.93
C LEU A 56 -0.29 19.11 -0.60
N GLU A 57 0.19 18.88 0.63
CA GLU A 57 1.56 19.21 1.01
C GLU A 57 2.58 18.43 0.16
N MET A 58 2.40 17.10 0.02
CA MET A 58 3.27 16.27 -0.83
C MET A 58 3.23 16.70 -2.31
N ALA A 59 2.06 17.06 -2.84
CA ALA A 59 1.93 17.56 -4.20
C ALA A 59 2.67 18.90 -4.39
N ALA A 60 2.57 19.82 -3.42
CA ALA A 60 3.31 21.09 -3.41
C ALA A 60 4.83 20.89 -3.31
N GLU A 61 5.27 19.81 -2.64
CA GLU A 61 6.66 19.37 -2.61
C GLU A 61 7.10 18.72 -3.94
N GLY A 62 6.21 18.54 -4.92
CA GLY A 62 6.51 18.00 -6.24
C GLY A 62 6.46 16.46 -6.32
N PHE A 63 5.83 15.79 -5.36
CA PHE A 63 5.51 14.37 -5.50
C PHE A 63 4.27 14.17 -6.37
N GLU A 64 4.22 13.06 -7.10
CA GLU A 64 2.92 12.50 -7.53
C GLU A 64 2.27 11.84 -6.31
N ALA A 65 1.31 12.53 -5.69
CA ALA A 65 0.65 12.06 -4.47
C ALA A 65 -0.67 11.33 -4.79
N ALA A 66 -0.86 10.17 -4.19
CA ALA A 66 -2.02 9.30 -4.36
C ALA A 66 -2.78 9.09 -3.04
N PRO A 67 -3.87 9.82 -2.77
CA PRO A 67 -4.71 9.54 -1.61
C PRO A 67 -5.33 8.14 -1.71
N HIS A 68 -5.41 7.47 -0.58
CA HIS A 68 -6.33 6.35 -0.42
C HIS A 68 -7.76 6.88 -0.35
N LEU A 69 -8.70 6.11 -0.88
CA LEU A 69 -10.13 6.37 -0.81
C LEU A 69 -10.85 5.07 -0.44
N SER A 70 -11.60 5.08 0.64
CA SER A 70 -12.43 3.94 1.06
C SER A 70 -13.91 4.23 0.89
N CYS A 71 -14.72 3.19 0.68
CA CYS A 71 -16.15 3.34 0.44
C CYS A 71 -17.05 2.93 1.62
N ILE A 72 -16.53 2.12 2.55
CA ILE A 72 -17.26 1.75 3.77
C ILE A 72 -17.51 2.99 4.63
N GLY A 73 -18.77 3.19 5.02
CA GLY A 73 -19.20 4.32 5.83
C GLY A 73 -19.37 5.63 5.05
N SER A 74 -19.30 5.61 3.71
CA SER A 74 -19.49 6.80 2.86
C SER A 74 -20.72 6.65 1.96
N SER A 75 -21.43 7.77 1.76
CA SER A 75 -22.43 7.90 0.69
C SER A 75 -21.76 8.24 -0.65
N LYS A 76 -22.43 7.99 -1.77
CA LYS A 76 -21.91 8.42 -3.08
C LYS A 76 -21.73 9.94 -3.18
N ASP A 77 -22.59 10.72 -2.51
CA ASP A 77 -22.45 12.18 -2.50
C ASP A 77 -21.19 12.64 -1.78
N SER A 78 -20.85 12.01 -0.65
CA SER A 78 -19.60 12.25 0.05
C SER A 78 -18.38 11.86 -0.80
N LEU A 79 -18.42 10.68 -1.44
CA LEU A 79 -17.36 10.24 -2.35
C LEU A 79 -17.19 11.19 -3.55
N ARG A 80 -18.29 11.67 -4.14
CA ARG A 80 -18.27 12.65 -5.22
C ARG A 80 -17.63 13.96 -4.78
N ALA A 81 -17.97 14.46 -3.58
CA ALA A 81 -17.38 15.68 -3.04
C ALA A 81 -15.86 15.52 -2.85
N ILE A 82 -15.40 14.38 -2.33
CA ILE A 82 -13.97 14.08 -2.15
C ILE A 82 -13.25 14.02 -3.50
N LEU A 83 -13.80 13.28 -4.47
CA LEU A 83 -13.19 13.15 -5.79
C LEU A 83 -13.13 14.48 -6.54
N SER A 84 -14.16 15.32 -6.42
CA SER A 84 -14.15 16.68 -6.96
C SER A 84 -13.05 17.54 -6.34
N GLN A 85 -12.87 17.50 -5.01
CA GLN A 85 -11.78 18.22 -4.34
C GLN A 85 -10.41 17.76 -4.84
N TYR A 86 -10.17 16.44 -4.93
CA TYR A 86 -8.92 15.92 -5.49
C TYR A 86 -8.68 16.40 -6.92
N ARG A 87 -9.71 16.39 -7.75
CA ARG A 87 -9.62 16.87 -9.14
C ARG A 87 -9.34 18.37 -9.23
N GLU A 88 -9.99 19.19 -8.40
CA GLU A 88 -9.77 20.64 -8.32
C GLU A 88 -8.32 20.98 -7.95
N HIS A 89 -7.70 20.16 -7.11
CA HIS A 89 -6.30 20.27 -6.75
C HIS A 89 -5.34 19.57 -7.73
N GLY A 90 -5.84 19.07 -8.86
CA GLY A 90 -5.02 18.45 -9.90
C GLY A 90 -4.47 17.06 -9.53
N ILE A 91 -4.99 16.40 -8.49
CA ILE A 91 -4.63 15.03 -8.13
C ILE A 91 -5.19 14.08 -9.21
N ARG A 92 -4.31 13.22 -9.72
CA ARG A 92 -4.59 12.29 -10.84
C ARG A 92 -4.42 10.83 -10.48
N HIS A 93 -4.06 10.52 -9.25
CA HIS A 93 -3.76 9.15 -8.83
C HIS A 93 -4.50 8.88 -7.53
N ILE A 94 -5.19 7.76 -7.40
CA ILE A 94 -5.86 7.34 -6.16
C ILE A 94 -5.63 5.84 -5.90
N VAL A 95 -5.71 5.45 -4.63
CA VAL A 95 -5.77 4.04 -4.22
C VAL A 95 -7.19 3.73 -3.73
N ALA A 96 -7.96 3.01 -4.55
CA ALA A 96 -9.35 2.69 -4.28
C ALA A 96 -9.47 1.40 -3.45
N LEU A 97 -10.03 1.55 -2.24
CA LEU A 97 -10.15 0.49 -1.26
C LEU A 97 -11.61 0.31 -0.84
N ARG A 98 -11.93 -0.88 -0.31
CA ARG A 98 -13.20 -1.04 0.40
C ARG A 98 -13.16 -0.25 1.70
N GLY A 99 -12.04 -0.39 2.43
CA GLY A 99 -11.89 0.08 3.81
C GLY A 99 -12.16 -1.03 4.82
N ASP A 100 -11.69 -0.78 6.03
CA ASP A 100 -11.95 -1.62 7.20
C ASP A 100 -13.34 -1.33 7.75
N LEU A 101 -14.00 -2.38 8.25
CA LEU A 101 -15.28 -2.22 8.94
C LEU A 101 -15.03 -1.49 10.27
N PRO A 102 -15.83 -0.46 10.62
CA PRO A 102 -15.76 0.17 11.93
C PRO A 102 -15.98 -0.87 13.03
N SER A 103 -15.32 -0.70 14.18
CA SER A 103 -15.62 -1.48 15.36
C SER A 103 -17.03 -1.14 15.88
N GLY A 104 -18.02 -2.00 15.62
CA GLY A 104 -19.40 -1.84 16.11
C GLY A 104 -20.47 -1.74 15.01
N MET A 105 -21.58 -1.04 15.31
CA MET A 105 -22.72 -0.80 14.41
C MET A 105 -22.39 0.30 13.38
N GLY A 106 -21.36 0.10 12.55
CA GLY A 106 -21.04 1.01 11.46
C GLY A 106 -21.99 0.79 10.28
N GLU A 107 -22.43 1.88 9.65
CA GLU A 107 -23.14 1.77 8.37
C GLU A 107 -22.21 1.22 7.29
N VAL A 108 -22.71 0.29 6.48
CA VAL A 108 -21.94 -0.34 5.40
C VAL A 108 -21.59 0.67 4.29
N GLY A 109 -22.24 1.84 4.27
CA GLY A 109 -22.17 2.80 3.16
C GLY A 109 -23.00 2.35 1.95
N GLU A 110 -23.00 3.16 0.90
CA GLU A 110 -23.75 2.86 -0.34
C GLU A 110 -23.01 1.89 -1.28
N LEU A 111 -21.69 1.74 -1.09
CA LEU A 111 -20.84 0.84 -1.85
C LEU A 111 -20.23 -0.19 -0.90
N ARG A 112 -20.41 -1.48 -1.22
CA ARG A 112 -20.00 -2.63 -0.40
C ARG A 112 -18.62 -3.15 -0.76
N TYR A 113 -18.19 -2.94 -2.00
CA TYR A 113 -16.93 -3.48 -2.52
C TYR A 113 -16.09 -2.42 -3.20
N ALA A 114 -14.76 -2.58 -3.13
CA ALA A 114 -13.83 -1.69 -3.83
C ALA A 114 -14.08 -1.67 -5.36
N SER A 115 -14.56 -2.77 -5.95
CA SER A 115 -14.91 -2.79 -7.38
C SER A 115 -16.04 -1.83 -7.73
N GLU A 116 -16.99 -1.62 -6.81
CA GLU A 116 -18.07 -0.65 -6.98
C GLU A 116 -17.54 0.79 -6.84
N LEU A 117 -16.57 1.02 -5.95
CA LEU A 117 -15.87 2.30 -5.86
C LEU A 117 -15.09 2.61 -7.15
N VAL A 118 -14.34 1.64 -7.69
CA VAL A 118 -13.64 1.80 -8.97
C VAL A 118 -14.61 2.16 -10.09
N ALA A 119 -15.71 1.41 -10.22
CA ALA A 119 -16.72 1.67 -11.23
C ALA A 119 -17.37 3.06 -11.05
N PHE A 120 -17.64 3.46 -9.80
CA PHE A 120 -18.16 4.78 -9.48
C PHE A 120 -17.21 5.90 -9.89
N VAL A 121 -15.91 5.78 -9.56
CA VAL A 121 -14.90 6.77 -9.98
C VAL A 121 -14.84 6.87 -11.50
N ARG A 122 -14.86 5.74 -12.21
CA ARG A 122 -14.87 5.71 -13.69
C ARG A 122 -16.12 6.38 -14.26
N GLN A 123 -17.28 6.15 -13.66
CA GLN A 123 -18.54 6.76 -14.09
C GLN A 123 -18.52 8.30 -13.94
N GLU A 124 -18.00 8.80 -12.81
CA GLU A 124 -18.03 10.23 -12.49
C GLU A 124 -16.88 11.02 -13.16
N HIS A 125 -15.73 10.38 -13.37
CA HIS A 125 -14.49 11.08 -13.78
C HIS A 125 -13.77 10.47 -14.99
N GLY A 126 -14.29 9.40 -15.59
CA GLY A 126 -13.65 8.71 -16.72
C GLY A 126 -12.21 8.30 -16.41
N ASP A 127 -11.30 8.66 -17.30
CA ASP A 127 -9.86 8.33 -17.20
C ASP A 127 -9.02 9.37 -16.47
N TRP A 128 -9.64 10.36 -15.81
CA TRP A 128 -8.90 11.39 -15.07
C TRP A 128 -7.98 10.80 -14.00
N PHE A 129 -8.46 9.78 -13.28
CA PHE A 129 -7.71 9.12 -12.21
C PHE A 129 -7.01 7.85 -12.70
N ASN A 130 -5.72 7.74 -12.44
CA ASN A 130 -5.02 6.47 -12.31
C ASN A 130 -5.47 5.80 -11.01
N ILE A 131 -5.97 4.56 -11.08
CA ILE A 131 -6.58 3.87 -9.95
C ILE A 131 -5.77 2.62 -9.61
N GLU A 132 -5.18 2.62 -8.42
CA GLU A 132 -4.62 1.43 -7.78
C GLU A 132 -5.71 0.71 -6.97
N VAL A 133 -5.64 -0.62 -6.91
CA VAL A 133 -6.47 -1.43 -6.01
C VAL A 133 -5.62 -2.39 -5.18
N ALA A 134 -6.08 -2.74 -3.98
CA ALA A 134 -5.38 -3.73 -3.16
C ALA A 134 -5.42 -5.13 -3.79
N ALA A 135 -4.40 -5.94 -3.55
CA ALA A 135 -4.33 -7.37 -3.88
C ALA A 135 -3.81 -8.17 -2.68
N TYR A 136 -4.15 -9.46 -2.55
CA TYR A 136 -3.78 -10.26 -1.38
C TYR A 136 -3.15 -11.59 -1.83
N PRO A 137 -1.81 -11.67 -1.91
CA PRO A 137 -1.12 -12.90 -2.30
C PRO A 137 -1.41 -14.08 -1.36
N GLU A 138 -1.66 -13.79 -0.07
CA GLU A 138 -2.01 -14.76 0.98
C GLU A 138 -3.50 -14.69 1.37
N PHE A 139 -4.34 -14.24 0.44
CA PHE A 139 -5.80 -14.13 0.53
C PHE A 139 -6.31 -13.10 1.56
N HIS A 140 -7.41 -12.42 1.22
CA HIS A 140 -8.07 -11.54 2.19
C HIS A 140 -8.67 -12.35 3.36
N PRO A 141 -8.47 -11.97 4.65
CA PRO A 141 -8.94 -12.75 5.81
C PRO A 141 -10.44 -13.01 5.86
N GLN A 142 -11.24 -12.10 5.31
CA GLN A 142 -12.70 -12.24 5.20
C GLN A 142 -13.17 -12.98 3.93
N SER A 143 -12.26 -13.46 3.09
CA SER A 143 -12.63 -14.22 1.90
C SER A 143 -13.13 -15.61 2.29
N ARG A 144 -14.09 -16.13 1.52
CA ARG A 144 -14.65 -17.47 1.72
C ARG A 144 -13.74 -18.58 1.19
N SER A 145 -12.86 -18.24 0.24
CA SER A 145 -11.86 -19.16 -0.32
C SER A 145 -10.78 -18.37 -1.08
N PRO A 146 -9.59 -18.97 -1.29
CA PRO A 146 -8.56 -18.43 -2.19
C PRO A 146 -9.10 -18.03 -3.56
N ARG A 147 -9.91 -18.92 -4.15
CA ARG A 147 -10.51 -18.71 -5.47
C ARG A 147 -11.43 -17.51 -5.51
N ALA A 148 -12.30 -17.37 -4.50
CA ALA A 148 -13.21 -16.24 -4.42
C ALA A 148 -12.45 -14.92 -4.25
N ASP A 149 -11.33 -14.90 -3.52
CA ASP A 149 -10.51 -13.71 -3.35
C ASP A 149 -9.89 -13.24 -4.67
N LEU A 150 -9.32 -14.19 -5.42
CA LEU A 150 -8.75 -13.93 -6.73
C LEU A 150 -9.82 -13.43 -7.74
N GLU A 151 -11.02 -14.00 -7.71
CA GLU A 151 -12.14 -13.53 -8.53
C GLU A 151 -12.63 -12.12 -8.13
N ASN A 152 -12.62 -11.79 -6.83
CA ASN A 152 -12.86 -10.42 -6.35
C ASN A 152 -11.78 -9.47 -6.86
N PHE A 153 -10.52 -9.89 -6.85
CA PHE A 153 -9.41 -9.11 -7.41
C PHE A 153 -9.61 -8.84 -8.90
N ALA A 154 -9.87 -9.88 -9.71
CA ALA A 154 -10.15 -9.72 -11.13
C ALA A 154 -11.37 -8.81 -11.40
N ARG A 155 -12.40 -8.84 -10.53
CA ARG A 155 -13.54 -7.91 -10.62
C ARG A 155 -13.15 -6.44 -10.41
N LYS A 156 -12.22 -6.14 -9.51
CA LYS A 156 -11.70 -4.77 -9.32
C LYS A 156 -10.96 -4.28 -10.57
N VAL A 157 -10.16 -5.16 -11.18
CA VAL A 157 -9.44 -4.84 -12.44
C VAL A 157 -10.43 -4.60 -13.58
N LYS A 158 -11.40 -5.49 -13.77
CA LYS A 158 -12.46 -5.35 -14.79
C LYS A 158 -13.34 -4.11 -14.60
N ALA A 159 -13.46 -3.61 -13.38
CA ALA A 159 -14.16 -2.36 -13.11
C ALA A 159 -13.40 -1.10 -13.58
N GLY A 160 -12.11 -1.24 -13.92
CA GLY A 160 -11.30 -0.18 -14.51
C GLY A 160 -10.07 0.23 -13.69
N ALA A 161 -9.55 -0.61 -12.79
CA ALA A 161 -8.28 -0.33 -12.11
C ALA A 161 -7.11 -0.37 -13.12
N ASN A 162 -6.11 0.50 -12.92
CA ASN A 162 -4.92 0.60 -13.79
C ASN A 162 -3.78 -0.32 -13.35
N SER A 163 -3.70 -0.59 -12.05
CA SER A 163 -2.68 -1.41 -11.40
C SER A 163 -3.17 -1.87 -10.03
N ALA A 164 -2.39 -2.73 -9.39
CA ALA A 164 -2.66 -3.20 -8.06
C ALA A 164 -1.41 -3.15 -7.18
N ILE A 165 -1.63 -2.92 -5.89
CA ILE A 165 -0.62 -2.99 -4.85
C ILE A 165 -0.99 -4.15 -3.94
N THR A 166 -0.08 -5.11 -3.74
CA THR A 166 -0.35 -6.23 -2.85
C THR A 166 -0.25 -5.80 -1.39
N GLN A 167 -1.02 -6.44 -0.51
CA GLN A 167 -0.65 -6.56 0.90
C GLN A 167 0.80 -7.06 1.02
N TYR A 168 1.48 -6.70 2.10
CA TYR A 168 2.83 -7.22 2.33
C TYR A 168 2.81 -8.72 2.61
N PHE A 169 3.93 -9.36 2.30
CA PHE A 169 4.18 -10.78 2.48
C PHE A 169 5.69 -10.99 2.71
N PHE A 170 6.06 -12.14 3.26
CA PHE A 170 7.47 -12.53 3.41
C PHE A 170 7.83 -13.79 2.60
N ASN A 171 6.85 -14.41 1.95
CA ASN A 171 7.03 -15.53 1.03
C ASN A 171 6.90 -15.05 -0.43
N ALA A 172 8.02 -14.97 -1.16
CA ALA A 172 8.01 -14.56 -2.57
C ALA A 172 7.20 -15.50 -3.46
N ASP A 173 7.12 -16.79 -3.12
CA ASP A 173 6.43 -17.78 -3.95
C ASP A 173 4.91 -17.52 -3.96
N ALA A 174 4.36 -17.05 -2.84
CA ALA A 174 2.96 -16.62 -2.76
C ALA A 174 2.64 -15.48 -3.73
N TYR A 175 3.56 -14.53 -3.90
CA TYR A 175 3.40 -13.45 -4.87
C TYR A 175 3.45 -13.96 -6.32
N PHE A 176 4.41 -14.81 -6.66
CA PHE A 176 4.53 -15.32 -8.03
C PHE A 176 3.34 -16.20 -8.42
N GLU A 177 2.90 -17.08 -7.53
CA GLU A 177 1.71 -17.91 -7.75
C GLU A 177 0.46 -17.04 -7.90
N PHE A 178 0.29 -16.03 -7.04
CA PHE A 178 -0.83 -15.08 -7.14
C PHE A 178 -0.85 -14.35 -8.49
N VAL A 179 0.30 -13.85 -8.96
CA VAL A 179 0.42 -13.15 -10.25
C VAL A 179 0.07 -14.09 -11.41
N ASP A 180 0.55 -15.34 -11.39
CA ASP A 180 0.28 -16.31 -12.44
C ASP A 180 -1.20 -16.73 -12.47
N GLU A 181 -1.82 -16.93 -11.31
CA GLU A 181 -3.25 -17.22 -11.21
C GLU A 181 -4.11 -16.01 -11.64
N ALA A 182 -3.70 -14.78 -11.31
CA ALA A 182 -4.38 -13.57 -11.76
C ALA A 182 -4.36 -13.44 -13.29
N LYS A 183 -3.22 -13.71 -13.93
CA LYS A 183 -3.09 -13.70 -15.40
C LYS A 183 -4.05 -14.71 -16.06
N LYS A 184 -4.23 -15.90 -15.47
CA LYS A 184 -5.20 -16.91 -15.96
C LYS A 184 -6.65 -16.40 -15.92
N LEU A 185 -6.95 -15.32 -15.17
CA LEU A 185 -8.25 -14.64 -15.14
C LEU A 185 -8.36 -13.43 -16.06
N GLY A 186 -7.34 -13.18 -16.88
CA GLY A 186 -7.27 -12.01 -17.76
C GLY A 186 -6.95 -10.72 -17.01
N VAL A 187 -6.20 -10.81 -15.91
CA VAL A 187 -5.63 -9.63 -15.24
C VAL A 187 -4.28 -9.30 -15.89
N ASP A 188 -4.28 -8.28 -16.74
CA ASP A 188 -3.09 -7.85 -17.49
C ASP A 188 -2.44 -6.57 -16.91
N VAL A 189 -3.03 -5.99 -15.87
CA VAL A 189 -2.48 -4.80 -15.21
C VAL A 189 -1.26 -5.13 -14.33
N PRO A 190 -0.33 -4.18 -14.11
CA PRO A 190 0.79 -4.39 -13.20
C PRO A 190 0.32 -4.69 -11.77
N ILE A 191 0.92 -5.72 -11.14
CA ILE A 191 0.71 -6.08 -9.74
C ILE A 191 2.02 -5.81 -8.98
N VAL A 192 2.09 -4.66 -8.31
CA VAL A 192 3.26 -4.20 -7.58
C VAL A 192 3.27 -4.85 -6.19
N PRO A 193 4.35 -5.56 -5.80
CA PRO A 193 4.47 -6.13 -4.46
C PRO A 193 4.60 -5.04 -3.40
N GLY A 194 3.76 -5.13 -2.37
CA GLY A 194 3.86 -4.35 -1.14
C GLY A 194 4.94 -4.93 -0.22
N ILE A 195 5.81 -4.07 0.30
CA ILE A 195 7.00 -4.42 1.07
C ILE A 195 6.91 -3.75 2.43
N MET A 196 6.88 -4.56 3.50
CA MET A 196 6.92 -4.08 4.88
C MET A 196 8.34 -4.26 5.45
N PRO A 197 9.08 -3.17 5.70
CA PRO A 197 10.35 -3.26 6.39
C PRO A 197 10.19 -3.73 7.83
N ILE A 198 11.03 -4.68 8.27
CA ILE A 198 11.00 -5.19 9.63
C ILE A 198 11.83 -4.26 10.53
N THR A 199 11.17 -3.50 11.40
CA THR A 199 11.84 -2.58 12.34
C THR A 199 11.43 -2.77 13.80
N ASN A 200 10.36 -3.52 14.05
CA ASN A 200 9.84 -3.84 15.37
C ASN A 200 9.08 -5.18 15.30
N PHE A 201 9.55 -6.19 16.03
CA PHE A 201 8.98 -7.54 16.00
C PHE A 201 7.53 -7.58 16.52
N THR A 202 7.27 -7.01 17.69
CA THR A 202 5.93 -7.02 18.31
C THR A 202 4.89 -6.34 17.41
N GLN A 203 5.25 -5.19 16.83
CA GLN A 203 4.38 -4.47 15.91
C GLN A 203 4.13 -5.27 14.62
N LEU A 204 5.17 -5.89 14.07
CA LEU A 204 5.07 -6.73 12.87
C LEU A 204 4.10 -7.90 13.09
N MET A 205 4.26 -8.65 14.20
CA MET A 205 3.40 -9.79 14.50
C MET A 205 1.94 -9.36 14.63
N ARG A 206 1.67 -8.25 15.32
CA ARG A 206 0.32 -7.72 15.47
C ARG A 206 -0.31 -7.35 14.13
N PHE A 207 0.42 -6.64 13.26
CA PHE A 207 -0.10 -6.28 11.94
C PHE A 207 -0.35 -7.51 11.06
N SER A 208 0.55 -8.50 11.13
CA SER A 208 0.47 -9.70 10.29
C SER A 208 -0.73 -10.56 10.67
N GLU A 209 -1.03 -10.69 11.97
CA GLU A 209 -2.25 -11.34 12.45
C GLU A 209 -3.52 -10.62 11.97
N MET A 210 -3.53 -9.29 11.96
CA MET A 210 -4.69 -8.50 11.53
C MET A 210 -4.94 -8.59 10.02
N CYS A 211 -3.88 -8.57 9.19
CA CYS A 211 -4.01 -8.57 7.74
C CYS A 211 -3.97 -9.97 7.11
N GLY A 212 -3.64 -11.01 7.89
CA GLY A 212 -3.53 -12.39 7.44
C GLY A 212 -2.22 -12.74 6.74
N ALA A 213 -1.20 -11.87 6.84
CA ALA A 213 0.11 -12.15 6.24
C ALA A 213 0.90 -13.18 7.07
N GLU A 214 1.50 -14.17 6.41
CA GLU A 214 2.33 -15.15 7.10
C GLU A 214 3.73 -14.57 7.37
N VAL A 215 4.19 -14.65 8.62
CA VAL A 215 5.60 -14.43 8.96
C VAL A 215 6.28 -15.81 9.05
N PRO A 216 7.19 -16.17 8.12
CA PRO A 216 7.87 -17.45 8.14
C PRO A 216 8.49 -17.74 9.51
N LYS A 217 8.28 -18.96 10.00
CA LYS A 217 8.71 -19.38 11.35
C LYS A 217 10.17 -19.07 11.65
N TRP A 218 11.05 -19.19 10.65
CA TRP A 218 12.49 -18.93 10.83
C TRP A 218 12.79 -17.43 11.06
N ILE A 219 12.05 -16.52 10.39
CA ILE A 219 12.13 -15.07 10.61
C ILE A 219 11.64 -14.76 12.02
N ALA A 220 10.47 -15.28 12.39
CA ALA A 220 9.88 -15.04 13.71
C ALA A 220 10.80 -15.52 14.85
N ARG A 221 11.34 -16.75 14.77
CA ARG A 221 12.26 -17.29 15.78
C ARG A 221 13.57 -16.50 15.89
N ARG A 222 14.09 -16.01 14.76
CA ARG A 222 15.29 -15.18 14.75
C ARG A 222 15.03 -13.82 15.41
N LEU A 223 13.92 -13.16 15.07
CA LEU A 223 13.52 -11.90 15.68
C LEU A 223 13.27 -12.04 17.19
N GLU A 224 12.58 -13.10 17.61
CA GLU A 224 12.33 -13.41 19.02
C GLU A 224 13.64 -13.57 19.80
N SER A 225 14.67 -14.17 19.20
CA SER A 225 15.97 -14.38 19.84
C SER A 225 16.76 -13.09 20.15
N TYR A 226 16.41 -11.97 19.50
CA TYR A 226 17.05 -10.66 19.76
C TYR A 226 16.42 -9.90 20.92
N GLY A 227 15.24 -10.30 21.42
CA GLY A 227 14.56 -9.62 22.51
C GLY A 227 14.33 -8.13 22.22
N ASP A 228 14.88 -7.26 23.07
CA ASP A 228 14.77 -5.80 22.95
C ASP A 228 15.92 -5.14 22.17
N ASP A 229 16.83 -5.92 21.59
CA ASP A 229 17.92 -5.39 20.76
C ASP A 229 17.39 -4.88 19.41
N ARG A 230 17.02 -3.60 19.42
CA ARG A 230 16.46 -2.90 18.26
C ARG A 230 17.45 -2.77 17.11
N GLU A 231 18.75 -2.78 17.37
CA GLU A 231 19.77 -2.67 16.33
C GLU A 231 19.85 -4.00 15.57
N SER A 232 20.03 -5.11 16.29
CA SER A 232 20.02 -6.45 15.69
C SER A 232 18.72 -6.77 14.95
N ILE A 233 17.55 -6.39 15.49
CA ILE A 233 16.25 -6.54 14.81
C ILE A 233 16.23 -5.78 13.48
N ARG A 234 16.75 -4.55 13.47
CA ARG A 234 16.76 -3.70 12.28
C ARG A 234 17.71 -4.23 11.22
N GLU A 235 18.93 -4.63 11.60
CA GLU A 235 19.90 -5.17 10.65
C GLU A 235 19.39 -6.47 10.01
N PHE A 236 18.95 -7.42 10.83
CA PHE A 236 18.37 -8.66 10.33
C PHE A 236 17.11 -8.40 9.49
N GLY A 237 16.27 -7.46 9.91
CA GLY A 237 15.08 -7.06 9.18
C GLY A 237 15.38 -6.53 7.77
N VAL A 238 16.40 -5.67 7.65
CA VAL A 238 16.85 -5.16 6.36
C VAL A 238 17.46 -6.28 5.50
N ASP A 239 18.24 -7.21 6.07
CA ASP A 239 18.79 -8.35 5.33
C ASP A 239 17.68 -9.20 4.69
N VAL A 240 16.69 -9.59 5.49
CA VAL A 240 15.54 -10.40 5.05
C VAL A 240 14.77 -9.69 3.94
N VAL A 241 14.44 -8.41 4.15
CA VAL A 241 13.63 -7.65 3.19
C VAL A 241 14.41 -7.36 1.91
N THR A 242 15.73 -7.12 2.01
CA THR A 242 16.58 -6.97 0.82
C THR A 242 16.59 -8.25 -0.01
N GLY A 243 16.76 -9.41 0.63
CA GLY A 243 16.71 -10.72 -0.06
C GLY A 243 15.37 -10.99 -0.73
N LEU A 244 14.26 -10.64 -0.05
CA LEU A 244 12.92 -10.73 -0.62
C LEU A 244 12.77 -9.84 -1.86
N CYS A 245 13.12 -8.56 -1.75
CA CYS A 245 13.05 -7.61 -2.86
C CYS A 245 13.91 -8.06 -4.04
N GLN A 246 15.12 -8.56 -3.80
CA GLN A 246 16.00 -9.07 -4.86
C GLN A 246 15.33 -10.23 -5.60
N ARG A 247 14.76 -11.22 -4.88
CA ARG A 247 13.99 -12.31 -5.51
C ARG A 247 12.83 -11.80 -6.35
N LEU A 248 12.08 -10.81 -5.86
CA LEU A 248 10.94 -10.21 -6.58
C LEU A 248 11.39 -9.51 -7.86
N ILE A 249 12.47 -8.73 -7.80
CA ILE A 249 13.06 -8.04 -8.96
C ILE A 249 13.54 -9.06 -9.99
N ASP A 250 14.28 -10.09 -9.56
CA ASP A 250 14.80 -11.14 -10.45
C ASP A 250 13.67 -11.96 -11.08
N GLY A 251 12.55 -12.12 -10.36
CA GLY A 251 11.31 -12.72 -10.85
C GLY A 251 10.44 -11.81 -11.72
N GLY A 252 10.89 -10.57 -11.98
CA GLY A 252 10.23 -9.66 -12.92
C GLY A 252 9.09 -8.80 -12.33
N ALA A 253 9.09 -8.57 -11.01
CA ALA A 253 8.14 -7.62 -10.41
C ALA A 253 8.25 -6.23 -11.08
N PRO A 254 7.12 -5.55 -11.33
CA PRO A 254 7.10 -4.30 -12.09
C PRO A 254 7.69 -3.09 -11.33
N GLY A 255 7.82 -3.21 -10.01
CA GLY A 255 8.31 -2.20 -9.09
C GLY A 255 8.25 -2.70 -7.65
N LEU A 256 8.48 -1.82 -6.68
CA LEU A 256 8.32 -2.10 -5.25
C LEU A 256 7.53 -0.97 -4.58
N HIS A 257 6.54 -1.34 -3.77
CA HIS A 257 5.76 -0.39 -2.97
C HIS A 257 6.06 -0.57 -1.48
N PHE A 258 6.60 0.44 -0.81
CA PHE A 258 7.05 0.31 0.57
C PHE A 258 6.06 0.89 1.57
N TYR A 259 5.63 0.09 2.55
CA TYR A 259 4.90 0.54 3.73
C TYR A 259 5.88 1.15 4.75
N THR A 260 6.07 2.47 4.69
CA THR A 260 7.19 3.12 5.41
C THR A 260 6.95 3.28 6.91
N LEU A 261 5.69 3.19 7.36
CA LEU A 261 5.27 3.56 8.71
C LEU A 261 5.76 4.97 9.11
N ASN A 262 5.79 5.91 8.17
CA ASN A 262 6.32 7.27 8.32
C ASN A 262 7.81 7.32 8.71
N GLY A 263 8.59 6.29 8.37
CA GLY A 263 10.03 6.23 8.59
C GLY A 263 10.81 5.95 7.30
N ALA A 264 11.86 6.74 7.04
CA ALA A 264 12.66 6.59 5.82
C ALA A 264 13.73 5.50 5.90
N TRP A 265 14.36 5.32 7.08
CA TRP A 265 15.61 4.58 7.22
C TRP A 265 15.57 3.17 6.61
N ALA A 266 14.56 2.36 6.96
CA ALA A 266 14.53 0.96 6.56
C ALA A 266 14.30 0.81 5.05
N SER A 267 13.27 1.47 4.50
CA SER A 267 13.00 1.45 3.06
C SER A 267 14.17 2.01 2.25
N LYS A 268 14.78 3.11 2.71
CA LYS A 268 15.95 3.70 2.05
C LYS A 268 17.15 2.74 2.05
N THR A 269 17.45 2.12 3.18
CA THR A 269 18.56 1.16 3.30
C THR A 269 18.36 -0.04 2.39
N VAL A 270 17.13 -0.58 2.30
CA VAL A 270 16.80 -1.67 1.36
C VAL A 270 17.04 -1.22 -0.09
N CYS A 271 16.52 -0.06 -0.49
CA CYS A 271 16.74 0.48 -1.84
C CYS A 271 18.22 0.68 -2.17
N GLU A 272 19.00 1.25 -1.24
CA GLU A 272 20.44 1.46 -1.41
C GLU A 272 21.19 0.12 -1.58
N ARG A 273 20.82 -0.92 -0.81
CA ARG A 273 21.41 -2.27 -0.94
C ARG A 273 21.03 -2.97 -2.25
N LEU A 274 19.88 -2.65 -2.82
CA LEU A 274 19.47 -3.10 -4.16
C LEU A 274 20.14 -2.31 -5.29
N GLY A 275 21.01 -1.35 -4.95
CA GLY A 275 21.75 -0.54 -5.93
C GLY A 275 20.94 0.61 -6.53
N VAL A 276 19.80 0.97 -5.95
CA VAL A 276 19.05 2.18 -6.33
C VAL A 276 19.89 3.39 -5.92
N LYS A 277 20.22 4.23 -6.90
CA LYS A 277 21.00 5.46 -6.67
C LYS A 277 20.07 6.61 -6.28
N SER A 278 20.45 7.32 -5.24
CA SER A 278 19.83 8.60 -4.89
C SER A 278 20.20 9.66 -5.93
N VAL A 279 19.24 10.52 -6.26
CA VAL A 279 19.34 11.67 -7.17
C VAL A 279 19.46 12.96 -6.37
#